data_AF-A0AAU2F1Q5-F1
#
_entry.id   AF-A0AAU2F1Q5-F1
#
_cell.length_a   1.000
_cell.length_b   1.000
_cell.length_c   1.000
_cell.angle_alpha   90.00
_cell.angle_beta   90.00
_cell.angle_gamma   90.00
#
_symmetry.space_group_name_H-M   'P 1'
#
loop_
_entity.id
_entity.type
_entity.pdbx_description
1 polymer ?
#
loop_
_entity_poly.entity_id
_entity_poly.type
_entity_poly.pdbx_seq_one_letter_code
_entity_poly.pdbx_strand_id
1 'polypeptide(L)'
;MPVVFRGTTARADEVQCECHWGSAEELALLNEVGRSFSQGDWHRWPVRQSTAVEEFLHAWWAHSLTDPDPVVPVHELLGLCAEASGTISPWLTVWEALDHPVADRHLAEAADHWEHDLLGDELPWQTWGNDNADDMRTELTAWLVRHAPARLRTRNATAETEELLHRVRLMGLTGPARWEDPHWPNHHY
;
A
#
# COMPACT_ATOMS: atom_id res chain seq x y z
N MET A 1 33.49 -8.30 -24.80
CA MET A 1 32.44 -9.29 -25.10
C MET A 1 31.10 -8.64 -24.86
N PRO A 2 30.18 -8.60 -25.83
CA PRO A 2 28.89 -7.95 -25.63
C PRO A 2 27.93 -8.90 -24.92
N VAL A 3 27.29 -8.41 -23.85
CA VAL A 3 26.14 -9.06 -23.23
C VAL A 3 24.94 -8.77 -24.12
N VAL A 4 24.35 -9.82 -24.69
CA VAL A 4 23.09 -9.73 -25.44
C VAL A 4 21.96 -9.78 -24.42
N PHE A 5 21.37 -8.63 -24.10
CA PHE A 5 20.07 -8.58 -23.45
C PHE A 5 19.01 -8.95 -24.49
N ARG A 6 18.28 -10.05 -24.26
CA ARG A 6 17.01 -10.26 -24.96
C ARG A 6 16.04 -9.20 -24.45
N GLY A 7 15.69 -8.30 -25.36
CA GLY A 7 14.87 -7.14 -25.07
C GLY A 7 13.42 -7.52 -24.80
N THR A 8 12.87 -6.85 -23.80
CA THR A 8 11.45 -6.58 -23.71
C THR A 8 11.34 -5.10 -23.37
N THR A 9 10.79 -4.32 -24.29
CA THR A 9 10.42 -2.93 -24.07
C THR A 9 8.95 -2.92 -23.69
N ALA A 10 8.66 -2.58 -22.43
CA ALA A 10 7.29 -2.35 -21.97
C ALA A 10 6.65 -1.27 -22.84
N ARG A 11 5.45 -1.52 -23.34
CA ARG A 11 4.71 -0.58 -24.18
C ARG A 11 3.57 0.05 -23.37
N ALA A 12 3.26 1.30 -23.66
CA ALA A 12 2.25 2.09 -22.93
C ALA A 12 0.80 1.57 -23.10
N ASP A 13 0.58 0.54 -23.92
CA ASP A 13 -0.70 -0.13 -24.16
C ASP A 13 -0.80 -1.52 -23.52
N GLU A 14 0.18 -1.94 -22.72
CA GLU A 14 0.10 -3.19 -21.94
C GLU A 14 -0.94 -3.05 -20.82
N VAL A 15 -2.06 -3.74 -20.99
CA VAL A 15 -3.05 -3.96 -19.94
C VAL A 15 -2.43 -4.88 -18.91
N GLN A 16 -2.35 -4.45 -17.65
CA GLN A 16 -1.79 -5.22 -16.55
C GLN A 16 -2.60 -6.51 -16.34
N CYS A 17 -2.06 -7.65 -16.78
CA CYS A 17 -2.68 -8.97 -16.59
C CYS A 17 -2.17 -9.65 -15.31
N GLU A 18 -2.98 -10.55 -14.74
CA GLU A 18 -2.64 -11.43 -13.58
C GLU A 18 -1.29 -12.14 -13.71
N CYS A 19 -0.78 -12.34 -14.93
CA CYS A 19 0.51 -12.97 -15.17
C CYS A 19 1.74 -12.11 -14.79
N HIS A 20 1.58 -10.82 -14.47
CA HIS A 20 2.70 -9.93 -14.14
C HIS A 20 3.04 -9.88 -12.64
N TRP A 21 2.09 -10.22 -11.77
CA TRP A 21 2.20 -9.98 -10.31
C TRP A 21 2.15 -11.25 -9.45
N GLY A 22 1.95 -12.41 -10.08
CA GLY A 22 1.54 -13.66 -9.42
C GLY A 22 0.02 -13.78 -9.38
N SER A 23 -0.48 -15.01 -9.24
CA SER A 23 -1.93 -15.24 -9.11
C SER A 23 -2.46 -14.62 -7.82
N ALA A 24 -3.76 -14.31 -7.77
CA ALA A 24 -4.42 -13.88 -6.52
C ALA A 24 -4.19 -14.87 -5.36
N GLU A 25 -3.98 -16.15 -5.67
CA GLU A 25 -3.63 -17.20 -4.71
C GLU A 25 -2.20 -17.00 -4.15
N GLU A 26 -1.23 -16.62 -4.98
CA GLU A 26 0.14 -16.33 -4.54
C GLU A 26 0.22 -15.05 -3.69
N LEU A 27 -0.59 -14.03 -4.00
CA LEU A 27 -0.72 -12.83 -3.15
C LEU A 27 -1.43 -13.14 -1.83
N ALA A 28 -2.43 -14.01 -1.83
CA ALA A 28 -3.07 -14.46 -0.59
C ALA A 28 -2.08 -15.12 0.39
N LEU A 29 -1.04 -15.79 -0.11
CA LEU A 29 0.03 -16.36 0.73
C LEU A 29 0.83 -15.30 1.49
N LEU A 30 0.93 -14.06 1.01
CA LEU A 30 1.65 -13.00 1.71
C LEU A 30 0.94 -12.58 3.00
N ASN A 31 -0.38 -12.50 2.95
CA ASN A 31 -1.20 -12.28 4.14
C ASN A 31 -1.02 -13.44 5.15
N GLU A 32 -0.85 -14.68 4.69
CA GLU A 32 -0.51 -15.81 5.56
C GLU A 32 0.88 -15.68 6.21
N VAL A 33 1.86 -15.12 5.51
CA VAL A 33 3.21 -14.88 6.05
C VAL A 33 3.16 -13.85 7.18
N GLY A 34 2.51 -12.70 6.96
CA GLY A 34 2.36 -11.66 7.98
C GLY A 34 1.67 -12.20 9.24
N ARG A 35 0.56 -12.92 9.03
CA ARG A 35 -0.16 -13.62 10.10
C ARG A 35 0.71 -14.64 10.84
N SER A 36 1.52 -15.41 10.13
CA SER A 36 2.39 -16.42 10.74
C SER A 36 3.43 -15.80 11.66
N PHE A 37 3.98 -14.65 11.28
CA PHE A 37 4.86 -13.87 12.16
C PHE A 37 4.11 -13.38 13.41
N SER A 38 2.96 -12.75 13.22
CA SER A 38 2.12 -12.24 14.32
C SER A 38 1.75 -13.34 15.31
N GLN A 39 1.24 -14.48 14.83
CA GLN A 39 0.89 -15.64 15.66
C GLN A 39 2.09 -16.30 16.33
N GLY A 40 3.25 -16.25 15.68
CA GLY A 40 4.51 -16.74 16.24
C GLY A 40 5.08 -15.86 17.35
N ASP A 41 4.50 -14.68 17.59
CA ASP A 41 4.93 -13.68 18.58
C ASP A 41 6.45 -13.41 18.45
N TRP A 42 6.89 -13.17 17.20
CA TRP A 42 8.31 -13.12 16.85
C TRP A 42 9.07 -12.04 17.62
N HIS A 43 8.40 -10.99 18.09
CA HIS A 43 8.95 -9.97 18.97
C HIS A 43 9.46 -10.55 20.30
N ARG A 44 8.96 -11.70 20.75
CA ARG A 44 9.40 -12.40 21.98
C ARG A 44 10.45 -13.47 21.75
N TRP A 45 10.85 -13.69 20.50
CA TRP A 45 11.97 -14.58 20.19
C TRP A 45 13.28 -14.01 20.75
N PRO A 46 14.36 -14.82 20.86
CA PRO A 46 15.68 -14.32 21.23
C PRO A 46 16.08 -13.09 20.40
N VAL A 47 16.65 -12.08 21.05
CA VAL A 47 16.94 -10.75 20.46
C VAL A 47 17.58 -10.81 19.08
N ARG A 48 18.57 -11.70 18.87
CA ARG A 48 19.22 -11.82 17.55
C ARG A 48 18.28 -12.27 16.43
N GLN A 49 17.30 -13.11 16.74
CA GLN A 49 16.33 -13.62 15.78
C GLN A 49 15.27 -12.57 15.49
N SER A 50 14.73 -11.92 16.51
CA SER A 50 13.74 -10.85 16.32
C SER A 50 14.36 -9.66 15.57
N THR A 51 15.54 -9.19 15.98
CA THR A 51 16.25 -8.13 15.23
C THR A 51 16.50 -8.50 13.78
N ALA A 52 16.86 -9.75 13.47
CA ALA A 52 17.06 -10.18 12.09
C ALA A 52 15.77 -10.12 11.25
N VAL A 53 14.62 -10.45 11.84
CA VAL A 53 13.30 -10.33 11.18
C VAL A 53 12.96 -8.86 10.96
N GLU A 54 13.12 -8.02 11.99
CA GLU A 54 12.87 -6.57 11.91
C GLU A 54 13.73 -5.90 10.82
N GLU A 55 15.04 -6.16 10.83
CA GLU A 55 15.98 -5.64 9.83
C GLU A 55 15.61 -6.10 8.42
N PHE A 56 15.23 -7.38 8.26
CA PHE A 56 14.82 -7.92 6.98
C PHE A 56 13.56 -7.24 6.44
N LEU A 57 12.50 -7.12 7.25
CA LEU A 57 11.24 -6.50 6.84
C LEU A 57 11.45 -5.03 6.47
N HIS A 58 12.22 -4.28 7.25
CA HIS A 58 12.56 -2.88 6.93
C HIS A 58 13.40 -2.75 5.67
N ALA A 59 14.39 -3.61 5.46
CA ALA A 59 15.20 -3.59 4.26
C ALA A 59 14.36 -3.92 3.01
N TRP A 60 13.49 -4.93 3.11
CA TRP A 60 12.63 -5.34 2.01
C TRP A 60 11.60 -4.25 1.66
N TRP A 61 10.97 -3.64 2.67
CA TRP A 61 10.05 -2.52 2.49
C TRP A 61 10.72 -1.33 1.80
N ALA A 62 11.84 -0.85 2.34
CA ALA A 62 12.55 0.30 1.79
C ALA A 62 13.06 0.05 0.36
N HIS A 63 13.51 -1.17 0.07
CA HIS A 63 13.93 -1.56 -1.28
C HIS A 63 12.76 -1.51 -2.26
N SER A 64 11.63 -2.13 -1.92
CA SER A 64 10.44 -2.23 -2.78
C SER A 64 9.85 -0.86 -3.12
N LEU A 65 9.90 0.11 -2.19
CA LEU A 65 9.46 1.48 -2.44
C LEU A 65 10.25 2.21 -3.54
N THR A 66 11.49 1.77 -3.81
CA THR A 66 12.34 2.37 -4.85
C THR A 66 12.47 1.51 -6.11
N ASP A 67 12.07 0.24 -6.03
CA ASP A 67 12.02 -0.67 -7.16
C ASP A 67 10.84 -0.31 -8.07
N PRO A 68 11.06 -0.02 -9.37
CA PRO A 68 9.96 0.28 -10.27
C PRO A 68 9.05 -0.92 -10.57
N ASP A 69 9.45 -2.14 -10.27
CA ASP A 69 8.66 -3.35 -10.55
C ASP A 69 8.89 -4.38 -9.42
N PRO A 70 8.44 -4.06 -8.19
CA PRO A 70 8.70 -4.93 -7.06
C PRO A 70 7.93 -6.24 -7.22
N VAL A 71 8.58 -7.35 -6.87
CA VAL A 71 7.99 -8.71 -6.95
C VAL A 71 6.67 -8.81 -6.19
N VAL A 72 6.55 -8.08 -5.09
CA VAL A 72 5.33 -7.94 -4.32
C VAL A 72 4.85 -6.49 -4.46
N PRO A 73 3.59 -6.26 -4.89
CA PRO A 73 3.03 -4.91 -4.92
C PRO A 73 3.14 -4.22 -3.56
N VAL A 74 3.49 -2.94 -3.57
CA VAL A 74 3.76 -2.17 -2.32
C VAL A 74 2.55 -2.15 -1.38
N HIS A 75 1.34 -2.13 -1.91
CA HIS A 75 0.13 -2.15 -1.09
C HIS A 75 -0.05 -3.46 -0.30
N GLU A 76 0.28 -4.60 -0.92
CA GLU A 76 0.27 -5.92 -0.27
C GLU A 76 1.42 -6.04 0.74
N LEU A 77 2.62 -5.58 0.36
CA LEU A 77 3.78 -5.64 1.24
C LEU A 77 3.58 -4.80 2.51
N LEU A 78 2.90 -3.65 2.40
CA LEU A 78 2.55 -2.85 3.58
C LEU A 78 1.62 -3.63 4.51
N GLY A 79 0.59 -4.30 3.97
CA GLY A 79 -0.33 -5.12 4.75
C GLY A 79 0.39 -6.26 5.48
N LEU A 80 1.27 -6.97 4.78
CA LEU A 80 2.13 -8.00 5.37
C LEU A 80 2.98 -7.44 6.52
N CYS A 81 3.69 -6.35 6.27
CA CYS A 81 4.56 -5.71 7.26
C CYS A 81 3.77 -5.25 8.49
N ALA A 82 2.62 -4.60 8.28
CA ALA A 82 1.76 -4.09 9.35
C ALA A 82 1.16 -5.22 10.19
N GLU A 83 0.70 -6.30 9.57
CA GLU A 83 0.20 -7.48 10.26
C GLU A 83 1.32 -8.18 11.03
N ALA A 84 2.48 -8.38 10.40
CA ALA A 84 3.63 -9.02 11.02
C ALA A 84 4.09 -8.27 12.28
N SER A 85 4.13 -6.93 12.26
CA SER A 85 4.56 -6.11 13.39
C SER A 85 3.45 -5.69 14.36
N GLY A 86 2.18 -5.93 14.00
CA GLY A 86 1.03 -5.46 14.77
C GLY A 86 0.87 -3.93 14.82
N THR A 87 1.58 -3.18 13.96
CA THR A 87 1.53 -1.71 13.85
C THR A 87 1.89 -1.26 12.44
N ILE A 88 1.31 -0.14 11.98
CA ILE A 88 1.56 0.42 10.64
C ILE A 88 2.54 1.61 10.64
N SER A 89 2.67 2.33 11.75
CA SER A 89 3.42 3.60 11.84
C SER A 89 4.87 3.54 11.35
N PRO A 90 5.68 2.52 11.71
CA PRO A 90 7.07 2.46 11.29
C PRO A 90 7.23 2.38 9.76
N TRP A 91 6.30 1.71 9.08
CA TRP A 91 6.32 1.51 7.64
C TRP A 91 5.91 2.79 6.89
N LEU A 92 4.87 3.47 7.36
CA LEU A 92 4.44 4.77 6.85
C LEU A 92 5.52 5.84 7.06
N THR A 93 6.23 5.80 8.19
CA THR A 93 7.34 6.73 8.47
C THR A 93 8.46 6.58 7.43
N VAL A 94 8.80 5.34 7.06
CA VAL A 94 9.79 5.09 5.99
C VAL A 94 9.31 5.61 4.64
N TRP A 95 8.03 5.39 4.30
CA TRP A 95 7.47 5.87 3.03
C TRP A 95 7.35 7.39 2.97
N GLU A 96 7.01 8.04 4.08
CA GLU A 96 6.95 9.49 4.22
C GLU A 96 8.33 10.13 4.02
N ALA A 97 9.36 9.55 4.63
CA ALA A 97 10.73 10.07 4.55
C ALA A 97 11.35 9.94 3.14
N LEU A 98 10.77 9.12 2.27
CA LEU A 98 11.30 8.83 0.95
C LEU A 98 10.72 9.78 -0.11
N ASP A 99 11.52 10.79 -0.47
CA ASP A 99 11.29 11.66 -1.64
C ASP A 99 11.84 10.99 -2.91
N HIS A 100 11.02 10.14 -3.54
CA HIS A 100 11.41 9.39 -4.73
C HIS A 100 10.24 9.20 -5.71
N PRO A 101 10.40 9.48 -7.01
CA PRO A 101 9.29 9.39 -7.98
C PRO A 101 8.65 8.01 -8.10
N VAL A 102 9.42 6.93 -7.91
CA VAL A 102 8.88 5.56 -7.91
C VAL A 102 7.99 5.33 -6.68
N ALA A 103 8.36 5.86 -5.51
CA ALA A 103 7.56 5.75 -4.30
C ALA A 103 6.23 6.54 -4.41
N ASP A 104 6.24 7.67 -5.13
CA ASP A 104 5.02 8.42 -5.47
C ASP A 104 4.13 7.69 -6.47
N ARG A 105 4.73 6.85 -7.32
CA ARG A 105 3.98 5.97 -8.22
C ARG A 105 3.29 4.87 -7.44
N HIS A 106 4.03 4.17 -6.59
CA HIS A 106 3.48 3.16 -5.69
C HIS A 106 2.40 3.72 -4.77
N LEU A 107 2.51 4.99 -4.37
CA LEU A 107 1.50 5.65 -3.55
C LEU A 107 0.18 5.80 -4.29
N ALA A 108 0.21 6.15 -5.58
CA ALA A 108 -1.00 6.25 -6.38
C ALA A 108 -1.64 4.88 -6.58
N GLU A 109 -0.84 3.88 -6.93
CA GLU A 109 -1.30 2.50 -7.13
C GLU A 109 -1.91 1.92 -5.84
N ALA A 110 -1.29 2.19 -4.69
CA ALA A 110 -1.80 1.76 -3.41
C ALA A 110 -3.09 2.50 -3.02
N ALA A 111 -3.15 3.82 -3.21
CA ALA A 111 -4.35 4.60 -2.89
C ALA A 111 -5.54 4.20 -3.78
N ASP A 112 -5.29 3.88 -5.06
CA ASP A 112 -6.30 3.34 -5.99
C ASP A 112 -6.78 1.96 -5.54
N HIS A 113 -5.86 1.07 -5.17
CA HIS A 113 -6.21 -0.26 -4.68
C HIS A 113 -7.05 -0.23 -3.39
N TRP A 114 -6.73 0.67 -2.46
CA TRP A 114 -7.38 0.76 -1.15
C TRP A 114 -8.66 1.59 -1.13
N GLU A 115 -9.00 2.30 -2.21
CA GLU A 115 -10.03 3.35 -2.15
C GLU A 115 -11.39 2.81 -1.71
N HIS A 116 -11.74 1.60 -2.17
CA HIS A 116 -13.03 1.00 -1.90
C HIS A 116 -13.21 0.74 -0.40
N ASP A 117 -12.24 0.05 0.19
CA ASP A 117 -12.29 -0.37 1.59
C ASP A 117 -12.20 0.84 2.52
N LEU A 118 -11.28 1.78 2.26
CA LEU A 118 -11.11 2.96 3.11
C LEU A 118 -12.31 3.91 3.07
N LEU A 119 -13.01 4.01 1.94
CA LEU A 119 -14.27 4.75 1.86
C LEU A 119 -15.42 4.03 2.60
N GLY A 120 -15.34 2.71 2.69
CA GLY A 120 -16.22 1.86 3.49
C GLY A 120 -15.90 1.85 4.99
N ASP A 121 -14.89 2.61 5.44
CA ASP A 121 -14.32 2.54 6.79
C ASP A 121 -13.81 1.13 7.15
N GLU A 122 -13.29 0.39 6.17
CA GLU A 122 -12.68 -0.92 6.33
C GLU A 122 -11.16 -0.85 6.12
N LEU A 123 -10.42 -1.77 6.76
CA LEU A 123 -8.99 -1.91 6.53
C LEU A 123 -8.77 -2.68 5.22
N PRO A 124 -7.86 -2.26 4.32
CA PRO A 124 -7.75 -2.87 2.99
C PRO A 124 -7.15 -4.28 2.94
N TRP A 125 -6.81 -4.85 4.09
CA TRP A 125 -6.33 -6.22 4.21
C TRP A 125 -6.94 -6.89 5.44
N GLN A 126 -6.99 -8.22 5.42
CA GLN A 126 -7.58 -8.99 6.50
C GLN A 126 -6.62 -9.12 7.69
N THR A 127 -7.02 -8.58 8.84
CA THR A 127 -6.33 -8.80 10.12
C THR A 127 -7.10 -9.85 10.94
N TRP A 128 -6.44 -10.94 11.31
CA TRP A 128 -7.13 -12.05 11.99
C TRP A 128 -7.02 -11.94 13.50
N GLY A 129 -8.06 -11.38 14.15
CA GLY A 129 -8.12 -11.28 15.62
C GLY A 129 -7.20 -10.20 16.20
N ASN A 130 -6.82 -9.21 15.39
CA ASN A 130 -6.03 -8.06 15.82
C ASN A 130 -6.96 -6.95 16.33
N ASP A 131 -6.88 -6.65 17.63
CA ASP A 131 -7.63 -5.55 18.24
C ASP A 131 -7.22 -4.16 17.67
N ASN A 132 -6.10 -4.08 16.94
CA ASN A 132 -5.55 -2.83 16.40
C ASN A 132 -6.01 -2.51 14.96
N ALA A 133 -6.91 -3.30 14.35
CA ALA A 133 -7.32 -3.10 12.96
C ALA A 133 -7.93 -1.70 12.71
N ASP A 134 -8.79 -1.24 13.63
CA ASP A 134 -9.39 0.09 13.59
C ASP A 134 -8.34 1.21 13.75
N ASP A 135 -7.34 0.99 14.61
CA ASP A 135 -6.24 1.94 14.82
C ASP A 135 -5.37 2.04 13.57
N MET A 136 -5.01 0.91 12.95
CA MET A 136 -4.26 0.86 11.70
C MET A 136 -5.02 1.54 10.56
N ARG A 137 -6.32 1.26 10.41
CA ARG A 137 -7.16 1.90 9.39
C ARG A 137 -7.17 3.42 9.60
N THR A 138 -7.39 3.86 10.84
CA THR A 138 -7.44 5.28 11.18
C THR A 138 -6.12 5.97 10.88
N GLU A 139 -4.99 5.33 11.21
CA GLU A 139 -3.66 5.85 10.92
C GLU A 139 -3.37 5.90 9.42
N LEU A 140 -3.67 4.83 8.68
CA LEU A 140 -3.50 4.77 7.22
C LEU A 140 -4.30 5.87 6.52
N THR A 141 -5.58 6.01 6.85
CA THR A 141 -6.45 7.06 6.30
C THR A 141 -5.91 8.45 6.61
N ALA A 142 -5.52 8.70 7.86
CA ALA A 142 -4.97 10.00 8.26
C ALA A 142 -3.66 10.33 7.53
N TRP A 143 -2.81 9.32 7.30
CA TRP A 143 -1.56 9.47 6.57
C TRP A 143 -1.82 9.77 5.08
N LEU A 144 -2.71 9.01 4.42
CA LEU A 144 -3.07 9.23 3.01
C LEU A 144 -3.61 10.65 2.78
N VAL A 145 -4.60 11.06 3.58
CA VAL A 145 -5.20 12.41 3.50
C VAL A 145 -4.15 13.51 3.63
N ARG A 146 -3.15 13.30 4.48
CA ARG A 146 -2.09 14.27 4.75
C ARG A 146 -1.04 14.34 3.65
N HIS A 147 -0.57 13.20 3.15
CA HIS A 147 0.64 13.12 2.33
C HIS A 147 0.37 12.92 0.84
N ALA A 148 -0.65 12.14 0.48
CA ALA A 148 -0.93 11.82 -0.93
C ALA A 148 -1.24 13.07 -1.79
N PRO A 149 -2.02 14.07 -1.34
CA PRO A 149 -2.39 15.17 -2.22
C PRO A 149 -1.22 16.03 -2.70
N ALA A 150 -0.18 16.20 -1.88
CA ALA A 150 1.00 16.95 -2.29
C ALA A 150 1.82 16.15 -3.31
N ARG A 151 2.08 14.88 -3.01
CA ARG A 151 2.92 13.98 -3.82
C ARG A 151 2.30 13.72 -5.20
N LEU A 152 0.99 13.44 -5.25
CA LEU A 152 0.28 13.13 -6.49
C LEU A 152 0.14 14.33 -7.44
N ARG A 153 -0.03 15.55 -6.93
CA ARG A 153 -0.13 16.75 -7.79
C ARG A 153 1.18 17.12 -8.50
N THR A 154 2.30 16.67 -7.95
CA THR A 154 3.62 16.88 -8.58
C THR A 154 3.82 15.98 -9.80
N ARG A 155 3.04 14.90 -9.90
CA ARG A 155 2.96 14.06 -11.11
C ARG A 155 2.04 14.75 -12.11
N ASN A 156 2.38 14.68 -13.40
CA ASN A 156 1.61 15.29 -14.47
C ASN A 156 0.11 14.98 -14.30
N ALA A 157 -0.71 16.03 -14.18
CA ALA A 157 -2.14 15.88 -13.89
C ALA A 157 -2.84 15.10 -15.02
N THR A 158 -3.31 13.90 -14.68
CA THR A 158 -4.24 13.10 -15.49
C THR A 158 -5.62 13.12 -14.83
N ALA A 159 -6.68 12.87 -15.60
CA ALA A 159 -8.04 12.76 -15.04
C ALA A 159 -8.13 11.67 -13.95
N GLU A 160 -7.39 10.58 -14.11
CA GLU A 160 -7.28 9.50 -13.10
C GLU A 160 -6.65 10.02 -11.79
N THR A 161 -5.60 10.83 -11.89
CA THR A 161 -4.96 11.44 -10.71
C THR A 161 -5.92 12.41 -10.00
N GLU A 162 -6.73 13.15 -10.75
CA GLU A 162 -7.74 14.05 -10.18
C GLU A 162 -8.83 13.27 -9.44
N GLU A 163 -9.36 12.19 -10.01
CA GLU A 163 -10.36 11.34 -9.35
C GLU A 163 -9.79 10.72 -8.07
N LEU A 164 -8.56 10.22 -8.11
CA LEU A 164 -7.89 9.68 -6.93
C LEU A 164 -7.68 10.75 -5.84
N LEU A 165 -7.37 12.00 -6.23
CA LEU A 165 -7.30 13.12 -5.29
C LEU A 165 -8.66 13.43 -4.65
N HIS A 166 -9.75 13.31 -5.41
CA HIS A 166 -11.11 13.43 -4.87
C HIS A 166 -11.41 12.31 -3.88
N ARG A 167 -11.03 11.07 -4.20
CA ARG A 167 -11.19 9.90 -3.32
C ARG A 167 -10.44 10.07 -2.01
N VAL A 168 -9.16 10.43 -2.07
CA VAL A 168 -8.36 10.73 -0.87
C VAL A 168 -8.99 11.87 -0.05
N ARG A 169 -9.53 12.90 -0.71
CA ARG A 169 -10.23 13.98 0.01
C ARG A 169 -11.49 13.47 0.73
N LEU A 170 -12.27 12.59 0.11
CA LEU A 170 -13.48 12.01 0.69
C LEU A 170 -13.18 11.17 1.95
N MET A 171 -12.05 10.45 1.98
CA MET A 171 -11.61 9.69 3.16
C MET A 171 -11.41 10.58 4.40
N GLY A 172 -11.11 11.86 4.20
CA GLY A 172 -10.98 12.85 5.28
C GLY A 172 -12.28 13.49 5.74
N LEU A 173 -13.42 13.19 5.09
CA LEU A 173 -14.74 13.73 5.43
C LEU A 173 -15.50 12.78 6.35
N THR A 174 -16.45 13.34 7.11
CA THR A 174 -17.33 12.57 8.00
C THR A 174 -18.79 12.93 7.77
N GLY A 175 -19.69 11.99 8.07
CA GLY A 175 -21.14 12.22 8.01
C GLY A 175 -21.66 12.57 6.61
N PRO A 176 -22.74 13.38 6.51
CA PRO A 176 -23.36 13.73 5.23
C PRO A 176 -22.42 14.37 4.21
N ALA A 177 -21.44 15.16 4.69
CA ALA A 177 -20.45 15.81 3.82
C ALA A 177 -19.61 14.81 3.01
N ARG A 178 -19.48 13.55 3.45
CA ARG A 178 -18.81 12.50 2.70
C ARG A 178 -19.73 11.89 1.63
N TRP A 179 -20.93 11.45 2.02
CA TRP A 179 -21.80 10.64 1.17
C TRP A 179 -22.66 11.46 0.19
N GLU A 180 -22.96 12.72 0.51
CA GLU A 180 -23.68 13.65 -0.37
C GLU A 180 -22.73 14.42 -1.32
N ASP A 181 -21.43 14.10 -1.28
CA ASP A 181 -20.48 14.78 -2.12
C ASP A 181 -20.65 14.36 -3.60
N PRO A 182 -20.61 15.30 -4.56
CA PRO A 182 -20.76 14.99 -5.98
C PRO A 182 -19.71 14.01 -6.52
N HIS A 183 -18.56 13.89 -5.86
CA HIS A 183 -17.51 12.94 -6.23
C HIS A 183 -17.65 11.59 -5.54
N TRP A 184 -18.68 11.34 -4.73
CA TRP A 184 -18.89 10.04 -4.10
C TRP A 184 -19.05 8.91 -5.16
N PRO A 185 -18.37 7.74 -5.02
CA PRO A 185 -18.51 6.66 -6.01
C PRO A 185 -19.97 6.19 -6.05
N ASN A 186 -20.56 6.16 -7.25
CA ASN A 186 -21.98 5.86 -7.51
C ASN A 186 -22.98 6.96 -7.15
N HIS A 187 -22.58 8.24 -7.04
CA HIS A 187 -23.52 9.35 -6.92
C HIS A 187 -24.33 9.52 -8.22
N HIS A 188 -25.43 8.78 -8.35
CA HIS A 188 -26.38 8.92 -9.45
C HIS A 188 -27.52 9.87 -9.01
N TYR A 189 -27.76 10.89 -9.83
CA TYR A 189 -28.86 11.86 -9.72
C TYR A 189 -30.25 11.20 -9.68
#